data_AF-A0A1N7SST5-F1
#
_entry.id   AF-A0A1N7SST5-F1
#
_cell.length_a   1.000
_cell.length_b   1.000
_cell.length_c   1.000
_cell.angle_alpha   90.00
_cell.angle_beta   90.00
_cell.angle_gamma   90.00
#
_symmetry.space_group_name_H-M   'P 1'
#
loop_
_entity.id
_entity.type
_entity.pdbx_description
1 polymer ?
#
loop_
_entity_poly.entity_id
_entity_poly.type
_entity_poly.pdbx_seq_one_letter_code
_entity_poly.pdbx_strand_id
1 'polypeptide(L)'
;MTEAETRGLFEVSGFRVERIYRLENQYWPLAPDYDQLRRESPWWLVKTPIGLIMVGWRKRVLSIDWEDTSIRAVVTEDDVTKDQTMVHAYSMAKAVEYLTGLRQALNGQAREATA
;
A
#
# COMPACT_ATOMS: atom_id res chain seq x y z
N MET A 1 10.40 -1.54 -7.79
CA MET A 1 9.02 -1.27 -8.21
C MET A 1 8.97 0.09 -8.88
N THR A 2 8.49 0.14 -10.11
CA THR A 2 8.29 1.33 -10.94
C THR A 2 6.91 1.95 -10.71
N GLU A 3 6.69 3.16 -11.26
CA GLU A 3 5.36 3.79 -11.24
C GLU A 3 4.32 2.93 -11.98
N ALA A 4 4.69 2.34 -13.11
CA ALA A 4 3.81 1.50 -13.91
C ALA A 4 3.40 0.22 -13.16
N GLU A 5 4.35 -0.43 -12.48
CA GLU A 5 4.07 -1.60 -11.63
C GLU A 5 3.16 -1.22 -10.44
N THR A 6 3.39 -0.05 -9.85
CA THR A 6 2.54 0.49 -8.77
C THR A 6 1.12 0.73 -9.26
N ARG A 7 0.96 1.37 -10.42
CA ARG A 7 -0.35 1.60 -11.04
C ARG A 7 -1.08 0.27 -11.28
N GLY A 8 -0.41 -0.68 -11.93
CA GLY A 8 -0.98 -1.99 -12.23
C GLY A 8 -1.40 -2.75 -10.97
N LEU A 9 -0.59 -2.69 -9.90
CA LEU A 9 -0.93 -3.29 -8.60
C LEU A 9 -2.28 -2.79 -8.06
N PHE A 10 -2.52 -1.48 -8.10
CA PHE A 10 -3.76 -0.88 -7.60
C PHE A 10 -4.95 -1.16 -8.52
N GLU A 11 -4.77 -1.02 -9.83
CA GLU A 11 -5.85 -1.22 -10.81
C GLU A 11 -6.33 -2.69 -10.83
N VAL A 12 -5.41 -3.66 -10.78
CA VAL A 12 -5.76 -5.10 -10.67
C VAL A 12 -6.49 -5.40 -9.35
N SER A 13 -6.18 -4.66 -8.28
CA SER A 13 -6.84 -4.80 -6.98
C SER A 13 -8.20 -4.06 -6.89
N GLY A 14 -8.68 -3.47 -7.99
CA GLY A 14 -9.98 -2.81 -8.06
C GLY A 14 -10.00 -1.37 -7.52
N PHE A 15 -8.83 -0.73 -7.39
CA PHE A 15 -8.73 0.69 -7.07
C PHE A 15 -8.68 1.55 -8.34
N ARG A 16 -9.37 2.69 -8.28
CA ARG A 16 -9.12 3.79 -9.21
C ARG A 16 -7.92 4.59 -8.71
N VAL A 17 -6.93 4.80 -9.59
CA VAL A 17 -5.76 5.62 -9.30
C VAL A 17 -5.95 7.03 -9.85
N GLU A 18 -6.01 8.04 -8.98
CA GLU A 18 -6.12 9.44 -9.38
C GLU A 18 -4.75 10.06 -9.68
N ARG A 19 -3.75 9.75 -8.85
CA ARG A 19 -2.37 10.23 -9.00
C ARG A 19 -1.41 9.31 -8.26
N ILE A 20 -0.16 9.25 -8.71
CA ILE A 20 0.93 8.56 -8.02
C ILE A 20 2.03 9.60 -7.76
N TYR A 21 2.56 9.61 -6.55
CA TYR A 21 3.71 10.43 -6.17
C TYR A 21 4.89 9.53 -5.82
N ARG A 22 6.05 9.84 -6.37
CA ARG A 22 7.31 9.17 -6.03
C ARG A 22 7.84 9.75 -4.73
N LEU A 23 8.15 8.88 -3.76
CA LEU A 23 8.77 9.23 -2.50
C LEU A 23 10.15 8.56 -2.38
N GLU A 24 11.04 9.18 -1.63
CA GLU A 24 12.23 8.46 -1.16
C GLU A 24 11.81 7.30 -0.26
N ASN A 25 12.60 6.22 -0.27
CA ASN A 25 12.34 5.06 0.58
C ASN A 25 12.31 5.46 2.07
N GLN A 26 11.18 5.25 2.73
CA GLN A 26 10.98 5.65 4.14
C GLN A 26 11.52 4.61 5.14
N TYR A 27 12.03 3.46 4.67
CA TYR A 27 12.56 2.43 5.56
C TYR A 27 14.03 2.67 5.96
N TRP A 28 14.85 3.18 5.04
CA TRP A 28 16.28 3.32 5.29
C TRP A 28 16.58 4.62 6.07
N PRO A 29 17.57 4.60 6.98
CA PRO A 29 17.95 5.78 7.76
C PRO A 29 18.25 7.01 6.89
N LEU A 30 17.96 8.19 7.42
CA LEU A 30 18.41 9.45 6.81
C LEU A 30 19.89 9.66 7.14
N ALA A 31 20.75 8.96 6.42
CA ALA A 31 22.20 9.06 6.54
C ALA A 31 22.88 8.90 5.16
N PRO A 32 24.05 9.53 4.92
CA PRO A 32 24.73 9.50 3.64
C PRO A 32 24.97 8.10 3.06
N ASP A 33 25.16 7.08 3.91
CA ASP A 33 25.38 5.70 3.48
C ASP A 33 24.15 5.06 2.82
N TYR A 34 22.95 5.60 3.07
CA TYR A 34 21.68 5.08 2.55
C TYR A 34 21.05 5.98 1.48
N ASP A 35 21.63 7.14 1.22
CA ASP A 35 21.11 8.18 0.33
C ASP A 35 20.83 7.64 -1.09
N GLN A 36 21.80 6.94 -1.66
CA GLN A 36 21.65 6.32 -2.99
C GLN A 36 20.56 5.25 -2.96
N LEU A 37 20.59 4.38 -1.95
CA LEU A 37 19.61 3.30 -1.81
C LEU A 37 18.18 3.83 -1.67
N ARG A 38 17.98 4.91 -0.90
CA ARG A 38 16.69 5.60 -0.75
C ARG A 38 16.17 6.17 -2.06
N ARG A 39 17.07 6.72 -2.88
CA ARG A 39 16.77 7.28 -4.20
C ARG A 39 16.51 6.20 -5.24
N GLU A 40 17.18 5.06 -5.18
CA GLU A 40 17.06 3.96 -6.15
C GLU A 40 15.94 2.96 -5.83
N SER A 41 15.48 2.92 -4.59
CA SER A 41 14.38 2.05 -4.14
C SER A 41 13.15 2.83 -3.68
N PRO A 42 12.57 3.70 -4.53
CA PRO A 42 11.52 4.63 -4.11
C PRO A 42 10.29 3.91 -3.57
N TRP A 43 9.61 4.60 -2.66
CA TRP A 43 8.25 4.29 -2.27
C TRP A 43 7.28 5.13 -3.10
N TRP A 44 6.00 4.81 -3.03
CA TRP A 44 4.96 5.42 -3.85
C TRP A 44 3.76 5.76 -3.00
N LEU A 45 3.29 7.00 -3.10
CA LEU A 45 2.05 7.45 -2.49
C LEU A 45 0.98 7.52 -3.55
N VAL A 46 -0.04 6.69 -3.42
CA VAL A 46 -1.11 6.55 -4.41
C VAL A 46 -2.34 7.28 -3.90
N LYS A 47 -2.77 8.29 -4.65
CA LYS A 47 -4.04 8.97 -4.40
C LYS A 47 -5.18 8.16 -5.01
N THR A 48 -6.12 7.77 -4.16
CA THR A 48 -7.36 7.07 -4.53
C THR A 48 -8.56 7.89 -4.06
N PRO A 49 -9.79 7.57 -4.52
CA PRO A 49 -10.99 8.26 -4.04
C PRO A 49 -11.26 8.15 -2.53
N ILE A 50 -10.64 7.18 -1.85
CA ILE A 50 -10.83 6.95 -0.40
C ILE A 50 -9.72 7.53 0.47
N GLY A 51 -8.73 8.19 -0.13
CA GLY A 51 -7.57 8.72 0.56
C GLY A 51 -6.25 8.24 -0.06
N LEU A 52 -5.18 8.44 0.69
CA LEU A 52 -3.83 8.11 0.27
C LEU A 52 -3.46 6.72 0.77
N ILE A 53 -2.80 5.95 -0.10
CA ILE A 53 -2.25 4.64 0.24
C ILE A 53 -0.78 4.65 -0.17
N MET A 54 0.10 4.42 0.80
CA MET A 54 1.54 4.36 0.59
C MET A 54 1.97 2.91 0.37
N VAL A 55 2.84 2.69 -0.61
CA VAL A 55 3.38 1.37 -0.91
C VAL A 55 4.87 1.43 -1.25
N GLY A 56 5.64 0.46 -0.79
CA GLY A 56 7.06 0.41 -1.12
C GLY A 56 7.79 -0.79 -0.57
N TRP A 57 8.90 -1.15 -1.22
CA TRP A 57 9.72 -2.28 -0.76
C TRP A 57 10.52 -1.87 0.49
N ARG A 58 10.34 -2.66 1.54
CA ARG A 58 11.12 -2.68 2.78
C ARG A 58 11.96 -3.96 2.79
N LYS A 59 13.23 -3.84 2.38
CA LYS A 59 14.13 -5.00 2.16
C LYS A 59 13.52 -6.03 1.21
N ARG A 60 12.85 -7.06 1.75
CA ARG A 60 12.29 -8.22 1.03
C ARG A 60 10.76 -8.32 1.06
N VAL A 61 10.09 -7.35 1.70
CA VAL A 61 8.62 -7.29 1.79
C VAL A 61 8.13 -5.96 1.24
N LEU A 62 6.94 -5.95 0.68
CA LEU A 62 6.23 -4.76 0.26
C LEU A 62 5.38 -4.26 1.43
N SER A 63 5.68 -3.07 1.93
CA SER A 63 4.84 -2.38 2.91
C SER A 63 3.68 -1.72 2.19
N ILE A 64 2.45 -1.93 2.66
CA ILE A 64 1.24 -1.28 2.17
C ILE A 64 0.59 -0.62 3.37
N ASP A 65 0.37 0.68 3.30
CA ASP A 65 -0.12 1.51 4.39
C ASP A 65 -1.27 2.40 3.89
N TRP A 66 -2.40 2.38 4.59
CA TRP A 66 -3.60 3.16 4.31
C TRP A 66 -4.06 3.98 5.54
N GLU A 67 -3.14 4.35 6.41
CA GLU A 67 -3.43 5.18 7.61
C GLU A 67 -4.18 6.48 7.26
N ASP A 68 -3.83 7.08 6.11
CA ASP A 68 -4.43 8.30 5.53
C ASP A 68 -5.81 8.09 4.87
N THR A 69 -6.42 6.92 5.05
CA THR A 69 -7.83 6.65 4.67
C THR A 69 -8.71 6.58 5.91
N SER A 70 -10.04 6.56 5.75
CA SER A 70 -10.97 6.31 6.87
C SER A 70 -11.10 4.83 7.24
N ILE A 71 -10.47 3.92 6.49
CA ILE A 71 -10.65 2.48 6.66
C ILE A 71 -9.73 1.98 7.79
N ARG A 72 -10.28 1.19 8.71
CA ARG A 72 -9.55 0.49 9.77
C ARG A 72 -9.95 -0.98 9.72
N ALA A 73 -9.11 -1.82 9.12
CA ALA A 73 -9.43 -3.23 8.89
C ALA A 73 -8.15 -4.06 8.83
N VAL A 74 -8.17 -5.25 9.43
CA VAL A 74 -7.13 -6.25 9.18
C VAL A 74 -7.51 -7.01 7.91
N VAL A 75 -6.70 -6.88 6.87
CA VAL A 75 -7.06 -7.30 5.50
C VAL A 75 -6.65 -8.74 5.14
N THR A 76 -6.02 -9.45 6.08
CA THR A 76 -5.55 -10.83 5.88
C THR A 76 -5.44 -11.60 7.19
N GLU A 77 -5.66 -12.91 7.14
CA GLU A 77 -5.40 -13.85 8.24
C GLU A 77 -3.95 -14.35 8.26
N ASP A 78 -3.17 -14.14 7.20
CA ASP A 78 -1.79 -14.62 7.08
C ASP A 78 -0.90 -14.16 8.26
N ASP A 79 0.03 -15.01 8.69
CA ASP A 79 1.02 -14.68 9.73
C ASP A 79 2.12 -13.76 9.17
N VAL A 80 1.75 -12.49 9.04
CA VAL A 80 2.60 -11.39 8.55
C VAL A 80 2.52 -10.21 9.52
N THR A 81 3.45 -9.27 9.42
CA THR A 81 3.29 -7.99 10.11
C THR A 81 2.07 -7.28 9.51
N LYS A 82 1.06 -7.04 10.35
CA LYS A 82 -0.19 -6.39 9.97
C LYS A 82 -0.79 -5.63 11.15
N ASP A 83 -1.54 -4.60 10.81
CA ASP A 83 -2.37 -3.80 11.71
C ASP A 83 -3.64 -3.38 10.95
N GLN A 84 -4.51 -2.58 11.56
CA GLN A 84 -5.73 -2.05 10.97
C GLN A 84 -5.49 -1.05 9.82
N THR A 85 -4.28 -0.54 9.70
CA THR A 85 -3.87 0.47 8.70
C THR A 85 -2.70 0.05 7.83
N MET A 86 -2.08 -1.11 8.07
CA MET A 86 -0.86 -1.50 7.37
C MET A 86 -0.71 -3.02 7.28
N VAL A 87 -0.07 -3.49 6.21
CA VAL A 87 0.34 -4.89 6.05
C VAL A 87 1.64 -5.01 5.27
N HIS A 88 2.44 -6.03 5.59
CA HIS A 88 3.60 -6.44 4.81
C HIS A 88 3.27 -7.65 3.91
N ALA A 89 3.47 -7.50 2.60
CA ALA A 89 3.35 -8.59 1.63
C ALA A 89 4.72 -9.15 1.23
N TYR A 90 4.86 -10.47 1.18
CA TYR A 90 6.10 -11.13 0.74
C TYR A 90 6.27 -11.19 -0.79
N SER A 91 5.23 -10.85 -1.55
CA SER A 91 5.26 -10.88 -3.01
C SER A 91 4.25 -9.89 -3.59
N MET A 92 4.39 -9.57 -4.89
CA MET A 92 3.40 -8.77 -5.61
C MET A 92 2.02 -9.45 -5.66
N ALA A 93 1.97 -10.78 -5.75
CA ALA A 93 0.72 -11.53 -5.72
C ALA A 93 0.00 -11.36 -4.37
N LYS A 94 0.74 -11.46 -3.25
CA LYS A 94 0.19 -11.17 -1.92
C LYS A 94 -0.22 -9.71 -1.76
N ALA A 95 0.51 -8.78 -2.36
CA ALA A 95 0.14 -7.37 -2.36
C ALA A 95 -1.22 -7.13 -3.04
N VAL A 96 -1.47 -7.78 -4.19
CA VAL A 96 -2.76 -7.74 -4.87
C VAL A 96 -3.87 -8.33 -3.99
N GLU A 97 -3.62 -9.48 -3.37
CA GLU A 97 -4.56 -10.14 -2.46
C GLU A 97 -4.97 -9.20 -1.31
N TYR A 98 -3.99 -8.56 -0.66
CA TYR A 98 -4.25 -7.70 0.50
C TYR A 98 -4.93 -6.37 0.12
N LEU A 99 -4.54 -5.75 -0.99
CA LEU A 99 -5.25 -4.58 -1.52
C LEU A 99 -6.68 -4.93 -1.93
N THR A 100 -6.91 -6.12 -2.49
CA THR A 100 -8.26 -6.60 -2.79
C THR A 100 -9.08 -6.76 -1.51
N GLY A 101 -8.48 -7.32 -0.45
CA GLY A 101 -9.10 -7.39 0.89
C GLY A 101 -9.47 -6.00 1.43
N LEU A 102 -8.57 -5.02 1.31
CA LEU A 102 -8.86 -3.63 1.67
C LEU A 102 -10.04 -3.05 0.87
N ARG A 103 -10.07 -3.30 -0.44
CA ARG A 103 -11.15 -2.84 -1.33
C ARG A 103 -12.50 -3.46 -0.96
N GLN A 104 -12.51 -4.71 -0.49
CA GLN A 104 -13.70 -5.41 -0.01
C GLN A 104 -14.17 -4.85 1.34
N ALA A 105 -13.26 -4.60 2.27
CA ALA A 105 -13.59 -3.97 3.56
C ALA A 105 -14.31 -2.61 3.37
N LEU A 106 -13.85 -1.79 2.42
CA LEU A 106 -14.52 -0.56 2.02
C LEU A 106 -15.97 -0.79 1.56
N ASN A 107 -16.21 -1.80 0.72
CA ASN A 107 -17.55 -2.11 0.22
C ASN A 107 -18.47 -2.63 1.33
N GLY A 108 -17.92 -3.32 2.33
CA GLY A 108 -18.66 -3.75 3.52
C GLY A 108 -19.15 -2.57 4.33
N GLN A 109 -18.26 -1.63 4.67
CA GLN A 109 -18.61 -0.42 5.42
C GLN A 109 -19.64 0.46 4.71
N ALA A 110 -19.55 0.57 3.38
CA ALA A 110 -20.52 1.33 2.60
C ALA A 110 -21.94 0.75 2.67
N ARG A 111 -22.08 -0.58 2.77
CA ARG A 111 -23.38 -1.24 2.87
C ARG A 111 -24.02 -1.06 4.25
N GLU A 112 -23.23 -1.14 5.31
CA GLU A 112 -23.69 -0.95 6.69
C GLU A 112 -24.13 0.48 6.98
N ALA A 113 -23.51 1.49 6.36
CA ALA A 113 -23.90 2.90 6.52
C ALA A 113 -25.24 3.27 5.86
N THR A 114 -25.79 2.40 5.00
CA THR A 114 -27.07 2.59 4.28
C THR A 114 -28.20 1.70 4.77
N ALA A 115 -27.93 0.83 5.75
CA ALA A 115 -28.90 -0.08 6.37
C ALA A 115 -29.44 0.52 7.68
#